data_AF-A0AAN6X0A0-F1
#
_entry.id   AF-A0AAN6X0A0-F1
#
_cell.length_a   1.000
_cell.length_b   1.000
_cell.length_c   1.000
_cell.angle_alpha   90.00
_cell.angle_beta   90.00
_cell.angle_gamma   90.00
#
_symmetry.space_group_name_H-M   'P 1'
#
loop_
_entity.id
_entity.type
_entity.pdbx_description
1 polymer ?
#
loop_
_entity_poly.entity_id
_entity_poly.type
_entity_poly.pdbx_seq_one_letter_code
_entity_poly.pdbx_strand_id
1 'polypeptide(L)'
;MAGNKTYIVEHLDEELGPWSELEYIAIAKESQQAGSKFFLSSLPPAFKVPEALAAIPAFTAENRGVEELYEGQKSRVCLLDPAGKSDLAPEDGDKFDVFLFGGILGDDPPRDRTSELRKKGFEGRRLGPVQMTTDTAVRVTRLVVEGKTPLKDIEYLDHPELKFNEHESTEMPFRYVKGEDGKPIMPAVIKFIMAGLPPRININPPLVNSANPGATDLDQLRQLYEYPSTGAVTTRTSTLTGFPHDDAKHQWALFDPASHQQVHQNEAETSEKKPASLNTLGYSPHNFATYLSWLQQISDTVVKGEKSSKPFIVSVTGTAQEVVECYKILAETSTKLKFPVYLEINLSCPNIPDKPPPAYNSTMLLEYLAEIQQVLDTPSVPRIPFGLKTPPYTHSTEYSELFKALKYSAMAAGGVSPLSFITSTNTLGSCLMVSFWTHDPVLPGTGIGGMAGPPLHPLALGNVATIRRLLDESKESTGHVQIIGVGGVQDADGYERMKSVGASVVGVGTGLLAKGVGVFGAIEESLKGKWQSAAEQNWSVVLDY
;
A
#
# COMPACT_ATOMS: atom_id res chain seq x y z
N MET A 1 5.56 37.11 -24.13
CA MET A 1 5.39 35.68 -23.81
C MET A 1 6.74 35.17 -23.36
N ALA A 2 6.88 34.72 -22.12
CA ALA A 2 8.13 34.18 -21.61
C ALA A 2 8.51 32.97 -22.48
N GLY A 3 9.70 32.99 -23.09
CA GLY A 3 10.14 31.92 -23.99
C GLY A 3 10.37 30.62 -23.22
N ASN A 4 10.02 29.49 -23.83
CA ASN A 4 10.22 28.14 -23.27
C ASN A 4 11.68 27.94 -22.83
N LYS A 5 11.94 27.92 -21.52
CA LYS A 5 13.26 27.61 -20.97
C LYS A 5 13.52 26.12 -21.00
N THR A 6 14.80 25.75 -21.11
CA THR A 6 15.23 24.35 -21.03
C THR A 6 16.18 24.18 -19.85
N TYR A 7 15.84 23.28 -18.94
CA TYR A 7 16.68 22.87 -17.82
C TYR A 7 17.33 21.54 -18.16
N ILE A 8 18.65 21.46 -18.06
CA ILE A 8 19.42 20.26 -18.42
C ILE A 8 20.23 19.81 -17.22
N VAL A 9 19.98 18.61 -16.74
CA VAL A 9 20.84 17.95 -15.76
C VAL A 9 21.69 16.93 -16.52
N GLU A 10 23.01 17.10 -16.46
CA GLU A 10 23.95 16.20 -17.11
C GLU A 10 24.23 15.02 -16.17
N HIS A 11 23.54 13.90 -16.40
CA HIS A 11 23.58 12.71 -15.56
C HIS A 11 24.73 11.80 -16.03
N LEU A 12 25.75 11.66 -15.19
CA LEU A 12 27.02 11.00 -15.54
C LEU A 12 27.20 9.64 -14.82
N ASP A 13 26.16 9.14 -14.16
CA ASP A 13 26.19 7.86 -13.45
C ASP A 13 25.62 6.73 -14.32
N GLU A 14 26.08 5.50 -14.09
CA GLU A 14 25.61 4.32 -14.84
C GLU A 14 24.18 3.92 -14.47
N GLU A 15 23.77 4.22 -13.23
CA GLU A 15 22.46 3.88 -12.66
C GLU A 15 21.82 5.12 -12.01
N LEU A 16 20.48 5.14 -12.01
CA LEU A 16 19.70 6.18 -11.35
C LEU A 16 19.32 5.72 -9.93
N GLY A 17 19.88 6.39 -8.93
CA GLY A 17 19.49 6.16 -7.53
C GLY A 17 18.05 6.61 -7.25
N PRO A 18 17.34 6.01 -6.27
CA PRO A 18 15.96 6.36 -5.95
C PRO A 18 15.76 7.84 -5.61
N TRP A 19 16.73 8.47 -4.93
CA TRP A 19 16.67 9.90 -4.61
C TRP A 19 16.72 10.78 -5.87
N SER A 20 17.68 10.51 -6.76
CA SER A 20 17.82 11.27 -8.01
C SER A 20 16.62 11.08 -8.93
N GLU A 21 16.01 9.88 -8.96
CA GLU A 21 14.74 9.67 -9.66
C GLU A 21 13.66 10.64 -9.20
N LEU A 22 13.51 10.81 -7.88
CA LEU A 22 12.51 11.69 -7.28
C LEU A 22 12.79 13.16 -7.55
N GLU A 23 14.05 13.58 -7.48
CA GLU A 23 14.47 14.92 -7.89
C GLU A 23 14.11 15.18 -9.36
N TYR A 24 14.41 14.24 -10.25
CA TYR A 24 14.13 14.38 -11.68
C TYR A 24 12.64 14.41 -11.99
N ILE A 25 11.83 13.60 -11.29
CA ILE A 25 10.36 13.66 -11.38
C ILE A 25 9.83 15.01 -10.90
N ALA A 26 10.35 15.54 -9.79
CA ALA A 26 9.95 16.84 -9.27
C ALA A 26 10.29 17.95 -10.29
N ILE A 27 11.51 17.95 -10.82
CA ILE A 27 11.95 18.89 -11.85
C ILE A 27 11.06 18.81 -13.09
N ALA A 28 10.79 17.60 -13.58
CA ALA A 28 9.97 17.38 -14.77
C ALA A 28 8.54 17.94 -14.58
N LYS A 29 7.91 17.62 -13.44
CA LYS A 29 6.54 18.09 -13.12
C LYS A 29 6.48 19.61 -13.00
N GLU A 30 7.40 20.21 -12.24
CA GLU A 30 7.43 21.66 -12.08
C GLU A 30 7.77 22.37 -13.41
N SER A 31 8.61 21.76 -14.26
CA SER A 31 8.94 22.33 -15.57
C SER A 31 7.73 22.33 -16.48
N GLN A 32 6.96 21.23 -16.49
CA GLN A 32 5.69 21.16 -17.22
C GLN A 32 4.70 22.23 -16.76
N GLN A 33 4.57 22.43 -15.44
CA GLN A 33 3.68 23.46 -14.88
C GLN A 33 4.09 24.88 -15.31
N ALA A 34 5.39 25.13 -15.45
CA ALA A 34 5.92 26.41 -15.91
C ALA A 34 5.90 26.58 -17.45
N GLY A 35 5.60 25.53 -18.22
CA GLY A 35 5.72 25.54 -19.68
C GLY A 35 7.17 25.39 -20.19
N SER A 36 8.08 24.97 -19.32
CA SER A 36 9.50 24.75 -19.62
C SER A 36 9.78 23.27 -19.89
N LYS A 37 10.95 23.00 -20.48
CA LYS A 37 11.42 21.63 -20.78
C LYS A 37 12.48 21.18 -19.79
N PHE A 38 12.53 19.89 -19.53
CA PHE A 38 13.55 19.26 -18.71
C PHE A 38 14.24 18.12 -19.46
N PHE A 39 15.57 18.15 -19.49
CA PHE A 39 16.40 17.17 -20.16
C PHE A 39 17.33 16.49 -19.17
N LEU A 40 17.45 15.18 -19.28
CA LEU A 40 18.62 14.45 -18.80
C LEU A 40 19.52 14.17 -19.99
N SER A 41 20.73 14.72 -19.97
CA SER A 41 21.72 14.58 -21.05
C SER A 41 22.86 13.64 -20.66
N SER A 42 23.66 13.25 -21.65
CA SER A 42 24.83 12.36 -21.48
C SER A 42 24.48 10.97 -20.93
N LEU A 43 23.25 10.51 -21.13
CA LEU A 43 22.79 9.22 -20.60
C LEU A 43 23.50 8.04 -21.29
N PRO A 44 24.01 7.05 -20.52
CA PRO A 44 24.55 5.82 -21.09
C PRO A 44 23.53 5.09 -21.99
N PRO A 45 23.97 4.37 -23.04
CA PRO A 45 23.06 3.60 -23.90
C PRO A 45 22.23 2.54 -23.15
N ALA A 46 22.75 2.04 -22.02
CA ALA A 46 22.08 1.05 -21.18
C ALA A 46 21.15 1.68 -20.12
N PHE A 47 21.10 3.02 -20.02
CA PHE A 47 20.30 3.71 -19.01
C PHE A 47 18.82 3.46 -19.23
N LYS A 48 18.13 3.00 -18.18
CA LYS A 48 16.69 2.77 -18.20
C LYS A 48 15.99 3.94 -17.56
N VAL A 49 15.30 4.72 -18.38
CA VAL A 49 14.44 5.81 -17.89
C VAL A 49 13.27 5.22 -17.09
N PRO A 50 13.03 5.65 -15.85
CA PRO A 50 11.87 5.22 -15.09
C PRO A 50 10.55 5.57 -15.78
N GLU A 51 9.57 4.67 -15.74
CA GLU A 51 8.26 4.85 -16.38
C GLU A 51 7.56 6.12 -15.88
N ALA A 52 7.67 6.41 -14.57
CA ALA A 52 7.08 7.60 -13.96
C ALA A 52 7.68 8.91 -14.49
N LEU A 53 8.98 8.92 -14.82
CA LEU A 53 9.66 10.08 -15.40
C LEU A 53 9.34 10.20 -16.91
N ALA A 54 9.36 9.08 -17.63
CA ALA A 54 9.02 9.01 -19.06
C ALA A 54 7.57 9.44 -19.36
N ALA A 55 6.67 9.26 -18.40
CA ALA A 55 5.26 9.64 -18.52
C ALA A 55 5.02 11.15 -18.47
N ILE A 56 6.03 11.99 -18.21
CA ILE A 56 5.89 13.44 -18.06
C ILE A 56 6.23 14.13 -19.40
N PRO A 57 5.25 14.74 -20.11
CA PRO A 57 5.47 15.37 -21.42
C PRO A 57 6.62 16.39 -21.52
N ALA A 58 6.95 17.09 -20.43
CA ALA A 58 8.03 18.07 -20.42
C ALA A 58 9.44 17.45 -20.32
N PHE A 59 9.53 16.16 -20.03
CA PHE A 59 10.79 15.45 -19.86
C PHE A 59 11.32 14.88 -21.18
N THR A 60 12.64 14.85 -21.35
CA THR A 60 13.32 14.22 -22.49
C THR A 60 14.64 13.59 -22.02
N ALA A 61 14.87 12.33 -22.41
CA ALA A 61 16.11 11.61 -22.17
C ALA A 61 17.02 11.71 -23.42
N GLU A 62 18.27 12.13 -23.24
CA GLU A 62 19.25 12.31 -24.31
C GLU A 62 20.56 11.58 -23.99
N ASN A 63 21.00 10.73 -24.90
CA ASN A 63 22.33 10.12 -24.82
C ASN A 63 23.46 11.10 -25.18
N ARG A 64 23.12 12.20 -25.86
CA ARG A 64 24.07 13.22 -26.29
C ARG A 64 24.34 14.20 -25.16
N GLY A 65 25.58 14.69 -25.09
CA GLY A 65 25.95 15.74 -24.14
C GLY A 65 25.50 17.12 -24.58
N VAL A 66 25.47 18.06 -23.63
CA VAL A 66 25.01 19.44 -23.88
C VAL A 66 25.80 20.16 -24.98
N GLU A 67 27.08 19.82 -25.17
CA GLU A 67 27.91 20.40 -26.22
C GLU A 67 27.45 20.04 -27.63
N GLU A 68 26.96 18.82 -27.79
CA GLU A 68 26.43 18.34 -29.06
C GLU A 68 25.00 18.87 -29.27
N LEU A 69 24.18 18.85 -28.21
CA LEU A 69 22.80 19.34 -28.27
C LEU A 69 22.71 20.84 -28.63
N TYR A 70 23.70 21.63 -28.20
CA TYR A 70 23.73 23.09 -28.39
C TYR A 70 25.00 23.55 -29.13
N GLU A 71 25.49 22.74 -30.05
CA GLU A 71 26.59 23.13 -30.93
C GLU A 71 26.25 24.44 -31.67
N GLY A 72 27.18 25.40 -31.66
CA GLY A 72 26.97 26.73 -32.24
C GLY A 72 26.09 27.68 -31.43
N GLN A 73 25.50 27.25 -30.30
CA GLN A 73 24.63 28.07 -29.43
C GLN A 73 25.13 28.17 -27.99
N LYS A 74 26.43 27.91 -27.74
CA LYS A 74 27.04 27.95 -26.39
C LYS A 74 26.79 29.26 -25.63
N SER A 75 26.67 30.40 -26.33
CA SER A 75 26.37 31.71 -25.73
C SER A 75 24.96 31.83 -25.14
N ARG A 76 24.05 30.90 -25.47
CA ARG A 76 22.68 30.83 -24.94
C ARG A 76 22.52 29.81 -23.82
N VAL A 77 23.60 29.14 -23.43
CA VAL A 77 23.64 28.15 -22.34
C VAL A 77 24.33 28.76 -21.11
N CYS A 78 23.63 28.77 -19.98
CA CYS A 78 24.15 29.16 -18.68
C CYS A 78 24.52 27.91 -17.88
N LEU A 79 25.76 27.85 -17.39
CA LEU A 79 26.20 26.79 -16.47
C LEU A 79 25.97 27.27 -15.03
N LEU A 80 25.18 26.52 -14.26
CA LEU A 80 24.99 26.77 -12.84
C LEU A 80 26.11 26.08 -12.07
N ASP A 81 26.97 26.88 -11.42
CA ASP A 81 28.20 26.41 -10.81
C ASP A 81 28.58 27.27 -9.60
N PRO A 82 28.97 26.69 -8.45
CA PRO A 82 29.45 27.43 -7.28
C PRO A 82 30.63 28.38 -7.55
N ALA A 83 31.47 28.06 -8.54
CA ALA A 83 32.61 28.87 -8.99
C ALA A 83 32.23 29.91 -10.07
N GLY A 84 30.94 30.12 -10.34
CA GLY A 84 30.46 31.15 -11.25
C GLY A 84 30.94 32.56 -10.88
N LYS A 85 31.11 33.43 -11.88
CA LYS A 85 31.66 34.80 -11.68
C LYS A 85 30.69 35.74 -10.98
N SER A 86 29.39 35.49 -11.11
CA SER A 86 28.31 36.30 -10.56
C SER A 86 27.14 35.41 -10.18
N ASP A 87 26.28 35.90 -9.29
CA ASP A 87 25.03 35.23 -8.95
C ASP A 87 24.04 35.33 -10.11
N LEU A 88 23.16 34.34 -10.21
CA LEU A 88 22.05 34.33 -11.16
C LEU A 88 21.10 35.49 -10.86
N ALA A 89 20.72 36.24 -11.89
CA ALA A 89 19.82 37.38 -11.79
C ALA A 89 18.63 37.27 -12.74
N PRO A 90 17.50 37.96 -12.48
CA PRO A 90 16.32 37.90 -13.35
C PRO A 90 16.58 38.23 -14.83
N GLU A 91 17.56 39.10 -15.11
CA GLU A 91 17.97 39.51 -16.46
C GLU A 91 18.67 38.38 -17.23
N ASP A 92 19.24 37.40 -16.53
CA ASP A 92 19.81 36.20 -17.16
C ASP A 92 18.73 35.38 -17.89
N GLY A 93 17.47 35.50 -17.46
CA GLY A 93 16.32 34.93 -18.17
C GLY A 93 16.09 35.52 -19.56
N ASP A 94 16.67 36.67 -19.89
CA ASP A 94 16.58 37.26 -21.24
C ASP A 94 17.82 36.87 -22.08
N LYS A 95 18.94 36.59 -21.40
CA LYS A 95 20.23 36.25 -21.99
C LYS A 95 20.40 34.77 -22.34
N PHE A 96 19.81 33.85 -21.57
CA PHE A 96 19.99 32.42 -21.75
C PHE A 96 18.66 31.72 -21.99
N ASP A 97 18.66 30.70 -22.86
CA ASP A 97 17.50 29.84 -23.10
C ASP A 97 17.62 28.49 -22.38
N VAL A 98 18.86 28.14 -22.02
CA VAL A 98 19.23 26.84 -21.47
C VAL A 98 20.00 27.05 -20.17
N PHE A 99 19.60 26.31 -19.15
CA PHE A 99 20.23 26.31 -17.84
C PHE A 99 20.74 24.90 -17.56
N LEU A 100 22.06 24.77 -17.49
CA LEU A 100 22.80 23.52 -17.39
C LEU A 100 23.28 23.31 -15.95
N PHE A 101 23.02 22.12 -15.43
CA PHE A 101 23.44 21.65 -14.12
C PHE A 101 24.32 20.42 -14.32
N GLY A 102 25.58 20.49 -13.89
CA GLY A 102 26.43 19.29 -13.88
C GLY A 102 25.99 18.38 -12.74
N GLY A 103 25.85 17.08 -13.00
CA GLY A 103 25.23 16.06 -12.14
C GLY A 103 25.83 15.80 -10.75
N ILE A 104 26.16 16.84 -9.99
CA ILE A 104 26.22 16.87 -8.53
C ILE A 104 25.73 18.23 -8.06
N LEU A 105 24.42 18.37 -7.87
CA LEU A 105 23.90 19.29 -6.88
C LEU A 105 23.18 18.41 -5.86
N GLY A 106 23.94 17.82 -4.93
CA GLY A 106 23.33 16.92 -3.94
C GLY A 106 24.26 15.94 -3.23
N ASP A 107 25.53 15.80 -3.60
CA ASP A 107 26.49 15.04 -2.77
C ASP A 107 26.99 15.90 -1.62
N ASP A 108 27.00 15.37 -0.40
CA ASP A 108 27.71 15.94 0.74
C ASP A 108 28.78 14.95 1.24
N PRO A 109 30.10 15.27 1.17
CA PRO A 109 30.67 16.51 0.65
C PRO A 109 30.62 16.61 -0.90
N PRO A 110 30.62 17.83 -1.47
CA PRO A 110 30.62 18.03 -2.92
C PRO A 110 31.82 17.38 -3.62
N ARG A 111 31.59 16.66 -4.73
CA ARG A 111 32.68 16.03 -5.53
C ARG A 111 33.11 16.83 -6.77
N ASP A 112 32.74 18.11 -6.88
CA ASP A 112 33.11 19.06 -7.96
C ASP A 112 32.95 18.55 -9.42
N ARG A 113 31.92 17.74 -9.73
CA ARG A 113 31.71 17.18 -11.09
C ARG A 113 31.46 18.24 -12.18
N THR A 114 31.12 19.48 -11.83
CA THR A 114 31.00 20.57 -12.80
C THR A 114 32.36 21.02 -13.36
N SER A 115 33.49 20.57 -12.78
CA SER A 115 34.84 20.90 -13.25
C SER A 115 35.08 20.58 -14.73
N GLU A 116 34.50 19.48 -15.23
CA GLU A 116 34.60 19.11 -16.64
C GLU A 116 33.77 20.03 -17.54
N LEU A 117 32.65 20.56 -17.03
CA LEU A 117 31.80 21.51 -17.76
C LEU A 117 32.40 22.90 -17.83
N ARG A 118 33.16 23.33 -16.81
CA ARG A 118 33.87 24.62 -16.80
C ARG A 118 34.84 24.77 -17.97
N LYS A 119 35.43 23.66 -18.43
CA LYS A 119 36.37 23.64 -19.56
C LYS A 119 35.70 23.85 -20.93
N LYS A 120 34.36 23.77 -20.99
CA LYS A 120 33.60 23.73 -22.24
C LYS A 120 33.15 25.10 -22.78
N GLY A 121 33.49 26.18 -22.05
CA GLY A 121 33.29 27.56 -22.49
C GLY A 121 31.90 28.15 -22.23
N PHE A 122 31.11 27.53 -21.37
CA PHE A 122 29.80 28.06 -20.94
C PHE A 122 29.97 29.23 -19.97
N GLU A 123 29.02 30.17 -20.00
CA GLU A 123 29.01 31.26 -19.04
C GLU A 123 28.42 30.78 -17.71
N GLY A 124 29.17 30.96 -16.61
CA GLY A 124 28.79 30.48 -15.29
C GLY A 124 27.97 31.48 -14.46
N ARG A 125 26.97 30.99 -13.73
CA ARG A 125 26.25 31.71 -12.65
C ARG A 125 26.21 30.88 -11.37
N ARG A 126 26.18 31.56 -10.23
CA ARG A 126 26.03 30.93 -8.91
C ARG A 126 24.56 31.00 -8.45
N LEU A 127 24.14 30.00 -7.67
CA LEU A 127 22.85 29.98 -6.97
C LEU A 127 22.98 30.36 -5.49
N GLY A 128 24.08 31.03 -5.14
CA GLY A 128 24.42 31.39 -3.77
C GLY A 128 25.49 30.47 -3.15
N PRO A 129 25.86 30.73 -1.89
CA PRO A 129 27.01 30.07 -1.24
C PRO A 129 26.68 28.73 -0.57
N VAL A 130 25.39 28.43 -0.34
CA VAL A 130 24.95 27.20 0.33
C VAL A 130 24.47 26.20 -0.70
N GLN A 131 24.88 24.95 -0.55
CA GLN A 131 24.54 23.88 -1.47
C GLN A 131 23.04 23.57 -1.44
N MET A 132 22.50 23.24 -2.62
CA MET A 132 21.11 22.84 -2.82
C MET A 132 21.07 21.43 -3.41
N THR A 133 19.97 20.72 -3.17
CA THR A 133 19.62 19.51 -3.94
C THR A 133 19.34 19.88 -5.40
N THR A 134 19.37 18.90 -6.30
CA THR A 134 19.30 19.17 -7.75
C THR A 134 17.94 19.77 -8.10
N ASP A 135 16.86 19.24 -7.51
CA ASP A 135 15.52 19.78 -7.70
C ASP A 135 15.38 21.22 -7.17
N THR A 136 15.95 21.50 -5.99
CA THR A 136 15.96 22.84 -5.40
C THR A 136 16.73 23.81 -6.27
N ALA A 137 17.90 23.42 -6.79
CA ALA A 137 18.70 24.28 -7.66
C ALA A 137 17.95 24.65 -8.94
N VAL A 138 17.28 23.68 -9.58
CA VAL A 138 16.46 23.95 -10.76
C VAL A 138 15.26 24.83 -10.41
N ARG A 139 14.60 24.58 -9.27
CA ARG A 139 13.48 25.38 -8.77
C ARG A 139 13.88 26.83 -8.53
N VAL A 140 14.99 27.05 -7.84
CA VAL A 140 15.54 28.40 -7.60
C VAL A 140 15.87 29.08 -8.92
N THR A 141 16.51 28.37 -9.84
CA THR A 141 16.82 28.92 -11.18
C THR A 141 15.56 29.41 -11.87
N ARG A 142 14.49 28.60 -11.88
CA ARG A 142 13.19 28.97 -12.44
C ARG A 142 12.56 30.17 -11.74
N LEU A 143 12.54 30.20 -10.41
CA LEU A 143 12.02 31.34 -9.64
C LEU A 143 12.73 32.65 -10.02
N VAL A 144 14.04 32.58 -10.27
CA VAL A 144 14.83 33.74 -10.69
C VAL A 144 14.55 34.14 -12.14
N VAL A 145 14.66 33.22 -13.08
CA VAL A 145 14.72 33.57 -14.52
C VAL A 145 13.34 33.66 -15.17
N GLU A 146 12.39 32.84 -14.70
CA GLU A 146 11.00 32.85 -15.17
C GLU A 146 10.09 33.62 -14.22
N GLY A 147 10.23 33.37 -12.92
CA GLY A 147 9.48 34.08 -11.87
C GLY A 147 9.96 35.50 -11.60
N LYS A 148 11.08 35.91 -12.20
CA LYS A 148 11.71 37.23 -12.05
C LYS A 148 11.94 37.64 -10.59
N THR A 149 12.11 36.66 -9.70
CA THR A 149 12.38 36.87 -8.27
C THR A 149 13.88 36.96 -8.05
N PRO A 150 14.44 38.07 -7.56
CA PRO A 150 15.87 38.14 -7.26
C PRO A 150 16.30 37.04 -6.30
N LEU A 151 17.48 36.45 -6.50
CA LEU A 151 17.96 35.31 -5.70
C LEU A 151 17.92 35.56 -4.19
N LYS A 152 18.22 36.80 -3.76
CA LYS A 152 18.21 37.24 -2.37
C LYS A 152 16.81 37.35 -1.74
N ASP A 153 15.76 37.41 -2.56
CA ASP A 153 14.37 37.61 -2.12
C ASP A 153 13.61 36.28 -2.02
N ILE A 154 14.23 35.16 -2.40
CA ILE A 154 13.69 33.81 -2.20
C ILE A 154 13.83 33.44 -0.72
N GLU A 155 12.75 32.98 -0.11
CA GLU A 155 12.80 32.45 1.26
C GLU A 155 13.40 31.03 1.26
N TYR A 156 14.36 30.81 2.16
CA TYR A 156 15.08 29.55 2.29
C TYR A 156 14.96 28.94 3.68
N LEU A 157 15.14 27.63 3.75
CA LEU A 157 15.46 26.89 4.97
C LEU A 157 16.81 26.23 4.78
N ASP A 158 17.78 26.62 5.61
CA ASP A 158 19.13 26.07 5.59
C ASP A 158 19.21 24.92 6.58
N HIS A 159 19.64 23.77 6.09
CA HIS A 159 19.80 22.55 6.87
C HIS A 159 18.56 22.17 7.71
N PRO A 160 17.37 22.01 7.08
CA PRO A 160 16.15 21.75 7.82
C PRO A 160 16.22 20.40 8.56
N GLU A 161 15.80 20.41 9.83
CA GLU A 161 15.55 19.20 10.61
C GLU A 161 14.19 18.60 10.20
N LEU A 162 14.21 17.35 9.73
CA LEU A 162 13.03 16.54 9.46
C LEU A 162 12.76 15.66 10.67
N LYS A 163 11.66 15.95 11.38
CA LYS A 163 11.19 15.11 12.50
C LYS A 163 10.24 14.04 11.99
N PHE A 164 10.55 12.78 12.30
CA PHE A 164 9.76 11.60 11.91
C PHE A 164 8.82 11.15 13.03
N ASN A 165 9.24 11.29 14.30
CA ASN A 165 8.42 11.05 15.49
C ASN A 165 9.03 11.80 16.71
N GLU A 166 8.55 11.49 17.93
CA GLU A 166 9.06 12.12 19.18
C GLU A 166 10.54 11.79 19.49
N HIS A 167 11.11 10.78 18.84
CA HIS A 167 12.45 10.25 19.15
C HIS A 167 13.41 10.23 17.96
N GLU A 168 12.92 10.43 16.73
CA GLU A 168 13.70 10.34 15.50
C GLU A 168 13.59 11.61 14.65
N SER A 169 14.75 12.16 14.30
CA SER A 169 14.89 13.26 13.36
C SER A 169 16.20 13.17 12.58
N THR A 170 16.24 13.83 11.42
CA THR A 170 17.42 13.95 10.58
C THR A 170 17.57 15.40 10.13
N GLU A 171 18.78 15.95 10.24
CA GLU A 171 19.13 17.23 9.62
C GLU A 171 19.57 17.01 8.17
N MET A 172 18.94 17.71 7.24
CA MET A 172 19.34 17.63 5.82
C MET A 172 20.57 18.51 5.59
N PRO A 173 21.61 18.07 4.88
CA PRO A 173 22.83 18.87 4.69
C PRO A 173 22.70 19.96 3.61
N PHE A 174 21.48 20.29 3.16
CA PHE A 174 21.23 21.21 2.03
C PHE A 174 20.29 22.36 2.39
N ARG A 175 20.33 23.40 1.56
CA ARG A 175 19.34 24.47 1.50
C ARG A 175 18.14 24.06 0.65
N TYR A 176 16.94 24.42 1.11
CA TYR A 176 15.68 24.24 0.40
C TYR A 176 14.91 25.56 0.28
N VAL A 177 14.07 25.68 -0.74
CA VAL A 177 13.08 26.78 -0.81
C VAL A 177 12.02 26.56 0.26
N LYS A 178 11.64 27.60 0.99
CA LYS A 178 10.57 27.55 1.98
C LYS A 178 9.20 27.61 1.28
N GLY A 179 8.34 26.64 1.56
CA GLY A 179 6.97 26.59 1.07
C GLY A 179 6.03 27.51 1.84
N GLU A 180 4.83 27.72 1.29
CA GLU A 180 3.76 28.52 1.92
C GLU A 180 3.33 27.96 3.29
N ASP A 181 3.52 26.66 3.52
CA ASP A 181 3.28 25.99 4.79
C ASP A 181 4.42 26.17 5.81
N GLY A 182 5.45 26.93 5.46
CA GLY A 182 6.64 27.17 6.28
C GLY A 182 7.63 26.01 6.31
N LYS A 183 7.40 24.92 5.53
CA LYS A 183 8.26 23.74 5.46
C LYS A 183 9.17 23.78 4.22
N PRO A 184 10.23 22.96 4.15
CA PRO A 184 11.05 22.89 2.95
C PRO A 184 10.26 22.27 1.78
N ILE A 185 10.31 22.88 0.60
CA ILE A 185 9.81 22.27 -0.63
C ILE A 185 10.82 21.21 -1.07
N MET A 186 10.40 19.96 -1.00
CA MET A 186 11.20 18.78 -1.33
C MET A 186 10.47 17.93 -2.38
N PRO A 187 11.16 17.02 -3.08
CA PRO A 187 10.51 16.01 -3.90
C PRO A 187 9.45 15.29 -3.06
N ALA A 188 8.34 14.92 -3.70
CA ALA A 188 7.14 14.47 -3.00
C ALA A 188 7.48 13.53 -1.83
N VAL A 189 8.37 12.54 -2.04
CA VAL A 189 8.76 11.48 -1.08
C VAL A 189 9.26 11.96 0.31
N ILE A 190 9.73 13.19 0.53
CA ILE A 190 10.01 13.62 1.93
C ILE A 190 8.73 13.89 2.75
N LYS A 191 7.60 14.27 2.13
CA LYS A 191 6.30 14.27 2.85
C LYS A 191 5.96 12.90 3.44
N PHE A 192 6.60 11.83 2.95
CA PHE A 192 6.34 10.44 3.28
C PHE A 192 7.23 9.95 4.42
N ILE A 193 8.48 10.45 4.54
CA ILE A 193 9.25 10.25 5.78
C ILE A 193 8.56 10.96 6.95
N MET A 194 7.89 12.09 6.69
CA MET A 194 7.07 12.79 7.70
C MET A 194 5.71 12.11 7.99
N ALA A 195 5.20 11.24 7.12
CA ALA A 195 3.89 10.57 7.29
C ALA A 195 3.99 9.20 7.99
N GLY A 196 5.18 8.61 8.05
CA GLY A 196 5.44 7.29 8.65
C GLY A 196 4.83 6.12 7.84
N LEU A 197 5.35 4.91 8.09
CA LEU A 197 4.76 3.67 7.55
C LEU A 197 3.27 3.56 7.92
N PRO A 198 2.43 2.92 7.07
CA PRO A 198 1.06 2.59 7.45
C PRO A 198 1.02 1.88 8.81
N PRO A 199 0.02 2.16 9.66
CA PRO A 199 -0.12 1.49 10.95
C PRO A 199 -0.10 -0.03 10.79
N ARG A 200 0.78 -0.72 11.53
CA ARG A 200 0.88 -2.19 11.49
C ARG A 200 -0.27 -2.85 12.24
N ILE A 201 -0.64 -4.06 11.82
CA ILE A 201 -1.54 -4.91 12.60
C ILE A 201 -0.75 -5.63 13.70
N ASN A 202 -1.31 -5.65 14.91
CA ASN A 202 -0.75 -6.33 16.06
C ASN A 202 -1.77 -7.33 16.60
N ILE A 203 -1.56 -8.62 16.32
CA ILE A 203 -2.50 -9.70 16.65
C ILE A 203 -1.73 -10.76 17.43
N ASN A 204 -2.11 -10.95 18.69
CA ASN A 204 -1.48 -11.91 19.59
C ASN A 204 -2.55 -12.65 20.43
N PRO A 205 -2.62 -13.99 20.39
CA PRO A 205 -1.81 -14.89 19.54
C PRO A 205 -2.03 -14.64 18.03
N PRO A 206 -1.10 -14.98 17.13
CA PRO A 206 -1.22 -14.72 15.68
C PRO A 206 -2.23 -15.65 14.97
N LEU A 207 -3.41 -15.83 15.57
CA LEU A 207 -4.49 -16.70 15.15
C LEU A 207 -5.82 -15.93 15.25
N VAL A 208 -6.58 -15.90 14.17
CA VAL A 208 -7.81 -15.09 14.04
C VAL A 208 -8.89 -15.89 13.32
N ASN A 209 -10.17 -15.56 13.49
CA ASN A 209 -11.19 -16.06 12.55
C ASN A 209 -11.14 -15.25 11.25
N SER A 210 -11.41 -15.86 10.09
CA SER A 210 -11.67 -15.09 8.87
C SER A 210 -13.12 -14.60 8.84
N ALA A 211 -13.44 -13.58 8.02
CA ALA A 211 -14.84 -13.18 7.83
C ALA A 211 -15.68 -14.37 7.32
N ASN A 212 -16.64 -14.85 8.12
CA ASN A 212 -17.47 -16.02 7.85
C ASN A 212 -18.79 -16.00 8.68
N PRO A 213 -19.74 -16.94 8.46
CA PRO A 213 -21.02 -16.98 9.17
C PRO A 213 -20.96 -17.11 10.69
N GLY A 214 -19.90 -17.67 11.26
CA GLY A 214 -19.68 -17.78 12.71
C GLY A 214 -19.27 -16.46 13.39
N ALA A 215 -19.37 -15.33 12.69
CA ALA A 215 -19.13 -13.97 13.20
C ALA A 215 -20.21 -12.99 12.69
N THR A 216 -21.46 -13.45 12.63
CA THR A 216 -22.61 -12.71 12.08
C THR A 216 -23.31 -11.85 13.11
N ASP A 217 -23.45 -12.32 14.36
CA ASP A 217 -24.22 -11.64 15.41
C ASP A 217 -23.38 -11.31 16.67
N LEU A 218 -23.99 -10.57 17.61
CA LEU A 218 -23.34 -10.10 18.83
C LEU A 218 -22.81 -11.25 19.72
N ASP A 219 -23.56 -12.34 19.86
CA ASP A 219 -23.18 -13.43 20.76
C ASP A 219 -22.01 -14.21 20.19
N GLN A 220 -21.99 -14.43 18.87
CA GLN A 220 -20.85 -15.00 18.16
C GLN A 220 -19.60 -14.12 18.27
N LEU A 221 -19.75 -12.80 18.08
CA LEU A 221 -18.63 -11.86 18.22
C LEU A 221 -18.09 -11.81 19.65
N ARG A 222 -18.97 -11.83 20.66
CA ARG A 222 -18.58 -11.93 22.08
C ARG A 222 -17.84 -13.22 22.38
N GLN A 223 -18.38 -14.36 21.95
CA GLN A 223 -17.76 -15.67 22.14
C GLN A 223 -16.36 -15.70 21.54
N LEU A 224 -16.18 -15.20 20.32
CA LEU A 224 -14.87 -15.10 19.67
C LEU A 224 -13.94 -14.15 20.43
N TYR A 225 -14.44 -13.00 20.89
CA TYR A 225 -13.64 -12.00 21.58
C TYR A 225 -13.15 -12.46 22.95
N GLU A 226 -14.01 -13.12 23.71
CA GLU A 226 -13.70 -13.61 25.06
C GLU A 226 -12.81 -14.86 25.04
N TYR A 227 -12.74 -15.59 23.92
CA TYR A 227 -11.93 -16.80 23.82
C TYR A 227 -10.43 -16.48 23.89
N PRO A 228 -9.64 -17.05 24.84
CA PRO A 228 -8.25 -16.65 25.03
C PRO A 228 -7.36 -16.85 23.80
N SER A 229 -7.56 -17.95 23.08
CA SER A 229 -6.73 -18.36 21.93
C SER A 229 -7.04 -17.61 20.62
N THR A 230 -7.97 -16.64 20.63
CA THR A 230 -8.20 -15.74 19.49
C THR A 230 -7.39 -14.46 19.70
N GLY A 231 -6.50 -14.12 18.78
CA GLY A 231 -5.72 -12.88 18.88
C GLY A 231 -6.43 -11.65 18.36
N ALA A 232 -7.48 -11.84 17.56
CA ALA A 232 -8.35 -10.82 17.02
C ALA A 232 -9.70 -11.44 16.65
N VAL A 233 -10.70 -10.60 16.32
CA VAL A 233 -12.00 -11.05 15.81
C VAL A 233 -12.31 -10.35 14.49
N THR A 234 -12.54 -11.12 13.42
CA THR A 234 -12.98 -10.57 12.13
C THR A 234 -14.49 -10.65 12.01
N THR A 235 -15.18 -9.54 11.74
CA THR A 235 -16.63 -9.55 11.52
C THR A 235 -16.98 -10.24 10.20
N ARG A 236 -18.20 -10.78 10.07
CA ARG A 236 -18.72 -11.10 8.74
C ARG A 236 -18.74 -9.82 7.88
N THR A 237 -18.41 -9.95 6.59
CA THR A 237 -18.39 -8.80 5.68
C THR A 237 -19.78 -8.14 5.63
N SER A 238 -19.84 -6.83 5.91
CA SER A 238 -21.08 -6.04 5.87
C SER A 238 -21.05 -4.98 4.76
N THR A 239 -22.23 -4.58 4.27
CA THR A 239 -22.41 -3.35 3.48
C THR A 239 -22.95 -2.22 4.38
N LEU A 240 -22.95 -0.98 3.90
CA LEU A 240 -23.53 0.16 4.63
C LEU A 240 -25.01 -0.04 4.97
N THR A 241 -25.76 -0.72 4.10
CA THR A 241 -27.22 -0.89 4.20
C THR A 241 -27.65 -2.30 4.63
N GLY A 242 -26.72 -3.25 4.71
CA GLY A 242 -27.01 -4.66 4.93
C GLY A 242 -27.25 -5.41 3.62
N PHE A 243 -27.04 -6.72 3.65
CA PHE A 243 -27.25 -7.59 2.49
C PHE A 243 -28.65 -8.22 2.53
N PRO A 244 -29.39 -8.26 1.40
CA PRO A 244 -30.70 -8.90 1.35
C PRO A 244 -30.56 -10.43 1.40
N HIS A 245 -30.32 -10.96 2.60
CA HIS A 245 -30.20 -12.39 2.85
C HIS A 245 -31.53 -13.09 2.57
N ASP A 246 -31.44 -14.34 2.13
CA ASP A 246 -32.54 -15.16 1.66
C ASP A 246 -32.15 -16.60 1.97
N ASP A 247 -32.80 -17.18 2.98
CA ASP A 247 -32.51 -18.51 3.49
C ASP A 247 -32.81 -19.60 2.44
N ALA A 248 -33.49 -19.31 1.33
CA ALA A 248 -33.67 -20.27 0.25
C ALA A 248 -32.52 -20.26 -0.76
N LYS A 249 -31.71 -19.18 -0.80
CA LYS A 249 -30.64 -18.99 -1.79
C LYS A 249 -29.24 -19.01 -1.19
N HIS A 250 -29.09 -18.42 -0.01
CA HIS A 250 -27.80 -18.21 0.63
C HIS A 250 -27.55 -19.34 1.61
N GLN A 251 -26.98 -20.43 1.11
CA GLN A 251 -26.86 -21.69 1.83
C GLN A 251 -25.41 -22.13 1.91
N TRP A 252 -25.11 -23.03 2.84
CA TRP A 252 -23.82 -23.69 2.93
C TRP A 252 -23.97 -25.14 3.36
N ALA A 253 -22.98 -25.95 3.03
CA ALA A 253 -22.90 -27.36 3.41
C ALA A 253 -21.47 -27.71 3.82
N LEU A 254 -21.34 -28.58 4.83
CA LEU A 254 -20.07 -29.21 5.19
C LEU A 254 -19.97 -30.59 4.53
N PHE A 255 -18.75 -30.96 4.14
CA PHE A 255 -18.48 -32.22 3.48
C PHE A 255 -17.11 -32.81 3.81
N ASP A 256 -16.98 -34.11 3.58
CA ASP A 256 -15.73 -34.84 3.62
C ASP A 256 -14.98 -34.68 2.28
N PRO A 257 -13.76 -34.14 2.26
CA PRO A 257 -13.03 -33.88 1.02
C PRO A 257 -12.54 -35.12 0.28
N ALA A 258 -12.49 -36.29 0.93
CA ALA A 258 -12.08 -37.56 0.32
C ALA A 258 -13.27 -38.36 -0.20
N SER A 259 -14.35 -38.43 0.58
CA SER A 259 -15.55 -39.20 0.21
C SER A 259 -16.63 -38.37 -0.47
N HIS A 260 -16.54 -37.03 -0.41
CA HIS A 260 -17.54 -36.06 -0.85
C HIS A 260 -18.92 -36.22 -0.18
N GLN A 261 -18.99 -36.93 0.96
CA GLN A 261 -20.21 -37.07 1.74
C GLN A 261 -20.49 -35.79 2.54
N GLN A 262 -21.73 -35.32 2.50
CA GLN A 262 -22.16 -34.05 3.11
C GLN A 262 -22.96 -34.21 4.41
N VAL A 263 -23.09 -33.13 5.19
CA VAL A 263 -24.16 -32.94 6.20
C VAL A 263 -25.41 -32.36 5.52
N HIS A 264 -26.56 -32.40 6.19
CA HIS A 264 -27.70 -31.56 5.83
C HIS A 264 -27.30 -30.08 5.70
N GLN A 265 -28.00 -29.36 4.82
CA GLN A 265 -27.72 -27.94 4.52
C GLN A 265 -27.89 -27.08 5.79
N ASN A 266 -26.98 -26.14 6.00
CA ASN A 266 -26.93 -25.20 7.12
C ASN A 266 -26.89 -25.81 8.52
N GLU A 267 -26.54 -27.09 8.66
CA GLU A 267 -26.33 -27.70 9.95
C GLU A 267 -24.84 -27.72 10.30
N ALA A 268 -24.49 -27.01 11.38
CA ALA A 268 -23.20 -27.16 12.04
C ALA A 268 -23.27 -28.43 12.91
N GLU A 269 -23.32 -29.61 12.32
CA GLU A 269 -22.98 -30.82 13.08
C GLU A 269 -21.49 -30.72 13.42
N THR A 270 -21.15 -30.80 14.72
CA THR A 270 -19.79 -30.86 15.26
C THR A 270 -19.13 -32.21 14.93
N SER A 271 -19.15 -32.58 13.65
CA SER A 271 -18.59 -33.82 13.13
C SER A 271 -17.21 -33.48 12.58
N GLU A 272 -16.16 -33.86 13.31
CA GLU A 272 -14.75 -33.80 12.86
C GLU A 272 -14.53 -34.44 11.47
N LYS A 273 -15.45 -35.29 11.02
CA LYS A 273 -15.39 -36.04 9.77
C LYS A 273 -15.66 -35.21 8.51
N LYS A 274 -16.18 -33.98 8.60
CA LYS A 274 -16.58 -33.17 7.43
C LYS A 274 -15.96 -31.77 7.46
N PRO A 275 -14.64 -31.68 7.22
CA PRO A 275 -13.88 -30.45 7.41
C PRO A 275 -13.99 -29.43 6.26
N ALA A 276 -14.58 -29.78 5.12
CA ALA A 276 -14.66 -28.88 3.97
C ALA A 276 -16.02 -28.20 3.88
N SER A 277 -16.10 -27.05 3.21
CA SER A 277 -17.36 -26.32 3.04
C SER A 277 -17.59 -25.89 1.59
N LEU A 278 -18.83 -25.95 1.14
CA LEU A 278 -19.31 -25.32 -0.09
C LEU A 278 -20.42 -24.33 0.26
N ASN A 279 -20.45 -23.14 -0.33
CA ASN A 279 -21.45 -22.13 0.00
C ASN A 279 -21.85 -21.21 -1.16
N THR A 280 -23.11 -20.76 -1.14
CA THR A 280 -23.65 -19.65 -1.96
C THR A 280 -23.94 -18.44 -1.08
N LEU A 281 -23.19 -18.27 0.01
CA LEU A 281 -23.46 -17.19 0.95
C LEU A 281 -23.13 -15.85 0.32
N GLY A 282 -23.96 -14.87 0.62
CA GLY A 282 -23.64 -13.46 0.43
C GLY A 282 -23.03 -12.84 1.67
N TYR A 283 -23.13 -11.52 1.74
CA TYR A 283 -22.64 -10.72 2.87
C TYR A 283 -23.60 -10.78 4.06
N SER A 284 -23.25 -10.09 5.15
CA SER A 284 -24.06 -10.08 6.36
C SER A 284 -25.43 -9.43 6.14
N PRO A 285 -26.53 -10.02 6.66
CA PRO A 285 -27.82 -9.34 6.69
C PRO A 285 -27.79 -8.07 7.55
N HIS A 286 -26.87 -7.99 8.51
CA HIS A 286 -26.70 -6.82 9.35
C HIS A 286 -25.81 -5.78 8.66
N ASN A 287 -26.23 -4.52 8.77
CA ASN A 287 -25.51 -3.41 8.19
C ASN A 287 -24.28 -3.02 9.02
N PHE A 288 -23.38 -2.24 8.43
CA PHE A 288 -22.15 -1.76 9.05
C PHE A 288 -22.39 -1.07 10.42
N ALA A 289 -23.40 -0.21 10.51
CA ALA A 289 -23.74 0.49 11.76
C ALA A 289 -24.14 -0.47 12.90
N THR A 290 -24.80 -1.58 12.58
CA THR A 290 -25.17 -2.61 13.55
C THR A 290 -23.91 -3.25 14.15
N TYR A 291 -22.91 -3.59 13.32
CA TYR A 291 -21.64 -4.10 13.82
C TYR A 291 -20.92 -3.10 14.73
N LEU A 292 -20.88 -1.81 14.38
CA LEU A 292 -20.29 -0.79 15.26
C LEU A 292 -21.00 -0.71 16.61
N SER A 293 -22.33 -0.84 16.64
CA SER A 293 -23.09 -0.86 17.89
C SER A 293 -22.75 -2.06 18.76
N TRP A 294 -22.49 -3.22 18.16
CA TRP A 294 -22.06 -4.43 18.87
C TRP A 294 -20.64 -4.32 19.38
N LEU A 295 -19.73 -3.77 18.58
CA LEU A 295 -18.36 -3.47 19.01
C LEU A 295 -18.37 -2.51 20.21
N GLN A 296 -19.24 -1.49 20.21
CA GLN A 296 -19.40 -0.62 21.37
C GLN A 296 -19.90 -1.40 22.61
N GLN A 297 -20.91 -2.26 22.45
CA GLN A 297 -21.41 -3.10 23.55
C GLN A 297 -20.33 -4.03 24.12
N ILE A 298 -19.45 -4.57 23.29
CA ILE A 298 -18.31 -5.38 23.73
C ILE A 298 -17.25 -4.50 24.40
N SER A 299 -16.99 -3.31 23.88
CA SER A 299 -16.07 -2.33 24.49
C SER A 299 -16.53 -1.88 25.88
N ASP A 300 -17.85 -1.83 26.11
CA ASP A 300 -18.43 -1.46 27.39
C ASP A 300 -18.22 -2.53 28.47
N THR A 301 -18.05 -3.81 28.09
CA THR A 301 -17.74 -4.90 29.05
C THR A 301 -16.26 -4.94 29.46
N VAL A 302 -15.35 -4.34 28.67
CA VAL A 302 -13.94 -4.20 29.03
C VAL A 302 -13.83 -3.29 30.28
N VAL A 303 -13.11 -3.76 31.30
CA VAL A 303 -12.99 -3.11 32.62
C VAL A 303 -12.65 -1.63 32.49
N LYS A 304 -13.31 -0.79 33.28
CA LYS A 304 -13.13 0.66 33.24
C LYS A 304 -11.69 1.04 33.62
N GLY A 305 -11.00 1.72 32.72
CA GLY A 305 -9.59 2.13 32.89
C GLY A 305 -8.59 1.17 32.23
N GLU A 306 -9.04 0.02 31.73
CA GLU A 306 -8.22 -0.92 30.98
C GLU A 306 -8.45 -0.77 29.47
N LYS A 307 -7.42 -1.08 28.69
CA LYS A 307 -7.50 -1.27 27.24
C LYS A 307 -7.14 -2.72 26.92
N SER A 308 -7.93 -3.37 26.09
CA SER A 308 -7.60 -4.68 25.54
C SER A 308 -6.72 -4.50 24.31
N SER A 309 -5.70 -5.35 24.16
CA SER A 309 -4.85 -5.39 22.96
C SER A 309 -5.46 -6.20 21.82
N LYS A 310 -6.53 -6.99 22.07
CA LYS A 310 -7.18 -7.84 21.08
C LYS A 310 -8.03 -6.97 20.13
N PRO A 311 -7.67 -6.85 18.83
CA PRO A 311 -8.38 -5.98 17.93
C PRO A 311 -9.59 -6.66 17.28
N PHE A 312 -10.51 -5.84 16.75
CA PHE A 312 -11.48 -6.28 15.76
C PHE A 312 -11.02 -5.91 14.35
N ILE A 313 -11.17 -6.85 13.40
CA ILE A 313 -11.04 -6.59 11.97
C ILE A 313 -12.45 -6.46 11.41
N VAL A 314 -12.87 -5.24 11.05
CA VAL A 314 -14.19 -4.98 10.50
C VAL A 314 -14.16 -5.16 8.99
N SER A 315 -14.75 -6.26 8.52
CA SER A 315 -14.79 -6.60 7.09
C SER A 315 -15.95 -5.89 6.41
N VAL A 316 -15.68 -5.12 5.35
CA VAL A 316 -16.68 -4.35 4.60
C VAL A 316 -16.57 -4.57 3.09
N THR A 317 -17.64 -4.27 2.36
CA THR A 317 -17.68 -4.23 0.90
C THR A 317 -18.68 -3.18 0.44
N GLY A 318 -18.54 -2.69 -0.78
CA GLY A 318 -19.37 -1.64 -1.37
C GLY A 318 -18.64 -1.00 -2.54
N THR A 319 -19.13 0.15 -3.01
CA THR A 319 -18.35 1.01 -3.91
C THR A 319 -17.15 1.62 -3.19
N ALA A 320 -16.20 2.20 -3.93
CA ALA A 320 -15.04 2.86 -3.32
C ALA A 320 -15.44 3.98 -2.34
N GLN A 321 -16.49 4.74 -2.66
CA GLN A 321 -17.02 5.80 -1.80
C GLN A 321 -17.67 5.23 -0.53
N GLU A 322 -18.44 4.15 -0.65
CA GLU A 322 -19.04 3.48 0.52
C GLU A 322 -17.96 2.90 1.46
N VAL A 323 -16.87 2.36 0.90
CA VAL A 323 -15.73 1.88 1.67
C VAL A 323 -14.99 3.03 2.35
N VAL A 324 -14.80 4.17 1.69
CA VAL A 324 -14.25 5.40 2.29
C VAL A 324 -15.11 5.89 3.44
N GLU A 325 -16.43 5.86 3.28
CA GLU A 325 -17.36 6.21 4.35
C GLU A 325 -17.21 5.26 5.54
N CYS A 326 -17.17 3.94 5.29
CA CYS A 326 -16.89 2.94 6.33
C CYS A 326 -15.56 3.22 7.05
N TYR A 327 -14.48 3.53 6.32
CA TYR A 327 -13.19 3.85 6.90
C TYR A 327 -13.28 5.07 7.83
N LYS A 328 -13.87 6.18 7.37
CA LYS A 328 -14.00 7.42 8.17
C LYS A 328 -14.78 7.17 9.45
N ILE A 329 -15.92 6.48 9.36
CA ILE A 329 -16.76 6.16 10.53
C ILE A 329 -16.02 5.24 11.49
N LEU A 330 -15.34 4.20 11.00
CA LEU A 330 -14.58 3.28 11.84
C LEU A 330 -13.39 3.97 12.52
N ALA A 331 -12.66 4.82 11.80
CA ALA A 331 -11.55 5.60 12.32
C ALA A 331 -12.00 6.53 13.46
N GLU A 332 -13.11 7.25 13.28
CA GLU A 332 -13.70 8.07 14.35
C GLU A 332 -14.17 7.21 15.53
N THR A 333 -14.84 6.10 15.25
CA THR A 333 -15.33 5.16 16.29
C THR A 333 -14.18 4.56 17.08
N SER A 334 -13.02 4.31 16.46
CA SER A 334 -11.83 3.74 17.10
C SER A 334 -11.36 4.56 18.31
N THR A 335 -11.59 5.89 18.31
CA THR A 335 -11.21 6.77 19.42
C THR A 335 -12.02 6.54 20.70
N LYS A 336 -13.17 5.86 20.58
CA LYS A 336 -14.14 5.60 21.67
C LYS A 336 -14.06 4.17 22.17
N LEU A 337 -13.51 3.25 21.39
CA LEU A 337 -13.41 1.83 21.73
C LEU A 337 -12.21 1.56 22.64
N LYS A 338 -12.34 0.59 23.55
CA LYS A 338 -11.28 0.16 24.48
C LYS A 338 -10.36 -0.91 23.90
N PHE A 339 -10.40 -1.12 22.59
CA PHE A 339 -9.55 -2.05 21.84
C PHE A 339 -9.27 -1.49 20.44
N PRO A 340 -8.20 -1.93 19.76
CA PRO A 340 -7.91 -1.47 18.40
C PRO A 340 -8.93 -2.02 17.39
N VAL A 341 -9.12 -1.29 16.29
CA VAL A 341 -9.93 -1.74 15.16
C VAL A 341 -9.18 -1.56 13.86
N TYR A 342 -9.31 -2.54 12.97
CA TYR A 342 -8.73 -2.57 11.64
C TYR A 342 -9.85 -2.68 10.60
N LEU A 343 -9.66 -2.14 9.40
CA LEU A 343 -10.61 -2.31 8.30
C LEU A 343 -10.12 -3.39 7.34
N GLU A 344 -10.97 -4.35 6.97
CA GLU A 344 -10.72 -5.25 5.85
C GLU A 344 -11.68 -4.93 4.71
N ILE A 345 -11.17 -4.67 3.51
CA ILE A 345 -11.97 -4.42 2.31
C ILE A 345 -12.05 -5.73 1.53
N ASN A 346 -13.26 -6.30 1.48
CA ASN A 346 -13.49 -7.57 0.82
C ASN A 346 -13.95 -7.37 -0.63
N LEU A 347 -12.99 -7.38 -1.55
CA LEU A 347 -13.23 -7.21 -3.00
C LEU A 347 -13.16 -8.54 -3.77
N SER A 348 -13.37 -9.67 -3.08
CA SER A 348 -13.08 -11.01 -3.60
C SER A 348 -14.30 -11.91 -3.80
N CYS A 349 -15.51 -11.46 -3.42
CA CYS A 349 -16.68 -12.33 -3.45
C CYS A 349 -17.08 -12.69 -4.89
N PRO A 350 -17.13 -13.98 -5.27
CA PRO A 350 -17.41 -14.43 -6.63
C PRO A 350 -18.89 -14.32 -7.04
N ASN A 351 -19.77 -13.87 -6.14
CA ASN A 351 -21.23 -13.98 -6.29
C ASN A 351 -21.92 -12.70 -6.81
N ILE A 352 -21.19 -11.74 -7.38
CA ILE A 352 -21.78 -10.53 -7.97
C ILE A 352 -22.02 -10.76 -9.48
N PRO A 353 -23.25 -10.60 -10.00
CA PRO A 353 -23.53 -10.76 -11.42
C PRO A 353 -22.73 -9.79 -12.31
N ASP A 354 -22.31 -10.27 -13.49
CA ASP A 354 -21.85 -9.51 -14.66
C ASP A 354 -20.47 -8.81 -14.61
N LYS A 355 -19.72 -8.85 -13.51
CA LYS A 355 -18.31 -8.38 -13.48
C LYS A 355 -17.41 -9.28 -12.63
N PRO A 356 -16.18 -9.59 -13.06
CA PRO A 356 -15.21 -10.22 -12.18
C PRO A 356 -14.96 -9.32 -10.96
N PRO A 357 -14.73 -9.89 -9.77
CA PRO A 357 -14.50 -9.10 -8.56
C PRO A 357 -13.38 -8.06 -8.74
N PRO A 358 -13.47 -6.85 -8.14
CA PRO A 358 -12.49 -5.79 -8.32
C PRO A 358 -11.04 -6.21 -8.02
N ALA A 359 -10.84 -7.19 -7.14
CA ALA A 359 -9.53 -7.73 -6.79
C ALA A 359 -8.80 -8.47 -7.92
N TYR A 360 -9.42 -8.69 -9.08
CA TYR A 360 -8.78 -9.27 -10.27
C TYR A 360 -8.28 -8.24 -11.29
N ASN A 361 -8.57 -6.96 -11.08
CA ASN A 361 -8.31 -5.90 -12.06
C ASN A 361 -7.60 -4.71 -11.41
N SER A 362 -6.40 -4.37 -11.90
CA SER A 362 -5.59 -3.30 -11.31
C SER A 362 -6.28 -1.94 -11.32
N THR A 363 -7.00 -1.58 -12.39
CA THR A 363 -7.72 -0.30 -12.49
C THR A 363 -8.81 -0.19 -11.42
N MET A 364 -9.61 -1.25 -11.27
CA MET A 364 -10.67 -1.25 -10.25
C MET A 364 -10.07 -1.21 -8.85
N LEU A 365 -9.00 -1.97 -8.58
CA LEU A 365 -8.35 -1.96 -7.27
C LEU A 365 -7.73 -0.60 -6.93
N LEU A 366 -7.14 0.07 -7.93
CA LEU A 366 -6.57 1.40 -7.78
C LEU A 366 -7.61 2.45 -7.40
N GLU A 367 -8.85 2.33 -7.88
CA GLU A 367 -9.95 3.22 -7.47
C GLU A 367 -10.11 3.22 -5.94
N TYR A 368 -10.20 2.04 -5.31
CA TYR A 368 -10.33 1.93 -3.85
C TYR A 368 -9.10 2.47 -3.11
N LEU A 369 -7.90 2.13 -3.58
CA LEU A 369 -6.65 2.55 -2.95
C LEU A 369 -6.45 4.08 -3.04
N ALA A 370 -6.78 4.68 -4.19
CA ALA A 370 -6.68 6.12 -4.39
C ALA A 370 -7.72 6.90 -3.56
N GLU A 371 -8.96 6.41 -3.49
CA GLU A 371 -10.02 7.02 -2.68
C GLU A 371 -9.67 6.97 -1.19
N ILE A 372 -9.16 5.84 -0.69
CA ILE A 372 -8.67 5.75 0.70
C ILE A 372 -7.47 6.66 0.93
N GLN A 373 -6.52 6.73 -0.01
CA GLN A 373 -5.35 7.61 0.13
C GLN A 373 -5.74 9.06 0.36
N GLN A 374 -6.74 9.59 -0.37
CA GLN A 374 -7.25 10.94 -0.16
C GLN A 374 -7.75 11.17 1.27
N VAL A 375 -8.33 10.14 1.90
CA VAL A 375 -8.76 10.20 3.31
C VAL A 375 -7.57 10.20 4.25
N LEU A 376 -6.55 9.37 3.98
CA LEU A 376 -5.33 9.29 4.79
C LEU A 376 -4.53 10.59 4.77
N ASP A 377 -4.61 11.37 3.68
CA ASP A 377 -3.99 12.68 3.55
C ASP A 377 -4.70 13.77 4.37
N THR A 378 -5.88 13.47 4.93
CA THR A 378 -6.67 14.39 5.76
C THR A 378 -6.25 14.28 7.24
N PRO A 379 -5.58 15.30 7.84
CA PRO A 379 -5.00 15.18 9.18
C PRO A 379 -6.01 14.96 10.32
N SER A 380 -7.28 15.27 10.10
CA SER A 380 -8.34 15.12 11.11
C SER A 380 -8.89 13.69 11.23
N VAL A 381 -8.54 12.78 10.33
CA VAL A 381 -9.01 11.40 10.36
C VAL A 381 -7.96 10.52 11.04
N PRO A 382 -8.27 9.83 12.16
CA PRO A 382 -7.36 8.87 12.77
C PRO A 382 -6.89 7.81 11.77
N ARG A 383 -5.59 7.51 11.76
CA ARG A 383 -5.05 6.43 10.91
C ARG A 383 -5.24 5.10 11.63
N ILE A 384 -6.06 4.22 11.06
CA ILE A 384 -6.23 2.84 11.50
C ILE A 384 -5.66 1.89 10.43
N PRO A 385 -5.12 0.72 10.80
CA PRO A 385 -4.72 -0.28 9.81
C PRO A 385 -5.88 -0.67 8.89
N PHE A 386 -5.62 -0.75 7.59
CA PHE A 386 -6.58 -1.32 6.63
C PHE A 386 -5.91 -2.32 5.70
N GLY A 387 -6.70 -3.27 5.21
CA GLY A 387 -6.24 -4.36 4.39
C GLY A 387 -7.21 -4.77 3.29
N LEU A 388 -6.73 -5.60 2.35
CA LEU A 388 -7.53 -6.18 1.28
C LEU A 388 -7.73 -7.67 1.52
N LYS A 389 -8.94 -8.19 1.29
CA LYS A 389 -9.17 -9.64 1.19
C LYS A 389 -9.19 -10.08 -0.27
N THR A 390 -8.21 -10.90 -0.66
CA THR A 390 -8.05 -11.36 -2.06
C THR A 390 -8.83 -12.65 -2.31
N PRO A 391 -9.27 -12.90 -3.56
CA PRO A 391 -9.78 -14.19 -3.94
C PRO A 391 -8.63 -15.21 -4.03
N PRO A 392 -8.91 -16.52 -4.19
CA PRO A 392 -7.88 -17.46 -4.60
C PRO A 392 -7.48 -17.18 -6.05
N TYR A 393 -6.24 -16.75 -6.23
CA TYR A 393 -5.64 -16.62 -7.56
C TYR A 393 -5.17 -17.99 -8.05
N THR A 394 -5.50 -18.27 -9.30
CA THR A 394 -5.20 -19.52 -10.02
C THR A 394 -4.30 -19.27 -11.23
N HIS A 395 -4.14 -18.01 -11.68
CA HIS A 395 -3.31 -17.61 -12.81
C HIS A 395 -2.30 -16.52 -12.40
N SER A 396 -1.10 -16.56 -12.99
CA SER A 396 -0.02 -15.60 -12.68
C SER A 396 -0.40 -14.15 -12.96
N THR A 397 -1.24 -13.90 -13.97
CA THR A 397 -1.72 -12.55 -14.33
C THR A 397 -2.51 -11.89 -13.22
N GLU A 398 -3.22 -12.65 -12.40
CA GLU A 398 -4.04 -12.10 -11.31
C GLU A 398 -3.15 -11.53 -10.19
N TYR A 399 -2.03 -12.20 -9.89
CA TYR A 399 -1.00 -11.65 -9.01
C TYR A 399 -0.38 -10.40 -9.61
N SER A 400 -0.03 -10.42 -10.91
CA SER A 400 0.53 -9.24 -11.58
C SER A 400 -0.40 -8.03 -11.50
N GLU A 401 -1.71 -8.20 -11.62
CA GLU A 401 -2.70 -7.12 -11.50
C GLU A 401 -2.77 -6.56 -10.07
N LEU A 402 -2.77 -7.42 -9.03
CA LEU A 402 -2.69 -6.98 -7.64
C LEU A 402 -1.42 -6.14 -7.40
N PHE A 403 -0.25 -6.65 -7.81
CA PHE A 403 1.02 -5.98 -7.57
C PHE A 403 1.19 -4.72 -8.40
N LYS A 404 0.64 -4.68 -9.61
CA LYS A 404 0.56 -3.46 -10.41
C LYS A 404 -0.21 -2.37 -9.66
N ALA A 405 -1.38 -2.69 -9.10
CA ALA A 405 -2.15 -1.75 -8.30
C ALA A 405 -1.41 -1.33 -7.01
N LEU A 406 -0.78 -2.25 -6.30
CA LEU A 406 0.01 -1.91 -5.10
C LEU A 406 1.17 -0.98 -5.43
N LYS A 407 1.91 -1.22 -6.52
CA LYS A 407 3.01 -0.37 -6.97
C LYS A 407 2.53 1.02 -7.40
N TYR A 408 1.46 1.14 -8.19
CA TYR A 408 0.89 2.44 -8.54
C TYR A 408 0.34 3.17 -7.32
N SER A 409 -0.33 2.48 -6.41
CA SER A 409 -0.78 3.08 -5.15
C SER A 409 0.40 3.57 -4.32
N ALA A 410 1.51 2.82 -4.28
CA ALA A 410 2.74 3.23 -3.61
C ALA A 410 3.34 4.47 -4.28
N MET A 411 3.45 4.49 -5.60
CA MET A 411 3.94 5.68 -6.33
C MET A 411 3.08 6.92 -6.07
N ALA A 412 1.75 6.77 -6.02
CA ALA A 412 0.83 7.85 -5.70
C ALA A 412 0.89 8.28 -4.23
N ALA A 413 1.09 7.31 -3.33
CA ALA A 413 1.30 7.50 -1.90
C ALA A 413 2.79 7.60 -1.54
N GLY A 414 3.62 8.12 -2.46
CA GLY A 414 5.02 8.49 -2.30
C GLY A 414 5.99 7.42 -1.85
N GLY A 415 6.00 6.34 -2.59
CA GLY A 415 7.02 5.30 -2.56
C GLY A 415 6.63 4.08 -1.75
N VAL A 416 5.61 4.16 -0.88
CA VAL A 416 5.18 3.05 -0.02
C VAL A 416 3.69 2.81 -0.19
N SER A 417 3.29 1.54 -0.34
CA SER A 417 1.86 1.20 -0.41
C SER A 417 1.14 1.67 0.86
N PRO A 418 -0.06 2.25 0.76
CA PRO A 418 -0.81 2.66 1.94
C PRO A 418 -1.38 1.48 2.75
N LEU A 419 -1.29 0.27 2.21
CA LEU A 419 -1.93 -0.91 2.75
C LEU A 419 -1.18 -1.47 3.96
N SER A 420 -1.89 -1.81 5.04
CA SER A 420 -1.27 -2.44 6.22
C SER A 420 -1.17 -3.96 6.08
N PHE A 421 -2.17 -4.61 5.48
CA PHE A 421 -2.21 -6.06 5.37
C PHE A 421 -3.00 -6.60 4.18
N ILE A 422 -2.76 -7.86 3.83
CA ILE A 422 -3.55 -8.64 2.86
C ILE A 422 -4.07 -9.90 3.55
N THR A 423 -5.38 -10.14 3.48
CA THR A 423 -5.99 -11.41 3.85
C THR A 423 -6.07 -12.30 2.62
N SER A 424 -5.28 -13.38 2.58
CA SER A 424 -5.25 -14.32 1.47
C SER A 424 -5.52 -15.74 1.97
N THR A 425 -6.65 -16.38 1.66
CA THR A 425 -7.60 -16.07 0.58
C THR A 425 -9.07 -16.32 0.96
N ASN A 426 -10.00 -15.81 0.13
CA ASN A 426 -11.43 -16.11 0.19
C ASN A 426 -11.76 -17.54 -0.34
N THR A 427 -13.04 -17.90 -0.51
CA THR A 427 -13.44 -19.21 -1.03
C THR A 427 -13.24 -19.32 -2.54
N LEU A 428 -12.95 -20.51 -3.06
CA LEU A 428 -12.82 -20.77 -4.50
C LEU A 428 -14.18 -20.96 -5.15
N GLY A 429 -14.56 -20.02 -6.01
CA GLY A 429 -15.81 -20.09 -6.79
C GLY A 429 -15.80 -21.21 -7.83
N SER A 430 -16.89 -21.28 -8.60
CA SER A 430 -17.06 -22.25 -9.70
C SER A 430 -16.99 -23.72 -9.26
N CYS A 431 -17.22 -24.00 -7.98
CA CYS A 431 -17.21 -25.36 -7.43
C CYS A 431 -18.64 -25.90 -7.33
N LEU A 432 -18.82 -27.17 -7.70
CA LEU A 432 -20.10 -27.87 -7.65
C LEU A 432 -19.94 -29.15 -6.82
N MET A 433 -20.91 -29.41 -5.96
CA MET A 433 -21.09 -30.70 -5.32
C MET A 433 -22.45 -31.25 -5.70
N VAL A 434 -22.50 -32.57 -5.92
CA VAL A 434 -23.72 -33.30 -6.24
C VAL A 434 -23.99 -34.36 -5.18
N SER A 435 -25.25 -34.51 -4.82
CA SER A 435 -25.73 -35.54 -3.89
C SER A 435 -25.46 -36.93 -4.46
N PHE A 436 -24.87 -37.83 -3.67
CA PHE A 436 -24.63 -39.21 -4.10
C PHE A 436 -25.93 -39.96 -4.43
N TRP A 437 -27.01 -39.69 -3.68
CA TRP A 437 -28.28 -40.42 -3.81
C TRP A 437 -29.14 -39.89 -4.95
N THR A 438 -29.22 -38.57 -5.08
CA THR A 438 -30.16 -37.94 -6.03
C THR A 438 -29.48 -37.41 -7.28
N HIS A 439 -28.15 -37.25 -7.27
CA HIS A 439 -27.37 -36.58 -8.32
C HIS A 439 -27.72 -35.10 -8.52
N ASP A 440 -28.56 -34.53 -7.65
CA ASP A 440 -28.90 -33.12 -7.67
C ASP A 440 -27.78 -32.28 -7.04
N PRO A 441 -27.66 -31.00 -7.44
CA PRO A 441 -26.76 -30.09 -6.78
C PRO A 441 -27.08 -29.93 -5.28
N VAL A 442 -26.02 -29.86 -4.48
CA VAL A 442 -26.13 -29.75 -3.02
C VAL A 442 -26.56 -28.36 -2.57
N LEU A 443 -26.24 -27.34 -3.35
CA LEU A 443 -26.65 -25.96 -3.10
C LEU A 443 -27.79 -25.56 -4.03
N PRO A 444 -28.60 -24.56 -3.66
CA PRO A 444 -29.73 -24.10 -4.47
C PRO A 444 -29.29 -23.49 -5.82
N GLY A 445 -30.25 -23.29 -6.72
CA GLY A 445 -30.01 -22.67 -8.02
C GLY A 445 -29.19 -23.56 -8.95
N THR A 446 -28.08 -23.05 -9.49
CA THR A 446 -27.14 -23.86 -10.29
C THR A 446 -26.32 -24.82 -9.43
N GLY A 447 -26.34 -24.65 -8.10
CA GLY A 447 -25.52 -25.37 -7.13
C GLY A 447 -24.03 -25.06 -7.17
N ILE A 448 -23.62 -24.12 -8.03
CA ILE A 448 -22.26 -23.61 -8.09
C ILE A 448 -22.04 -22.65 -6.92
N GLY A 449 -20.95 -22.84 -6.17
CA GLY A 449 -20.63 -22.03 -5.02
C GLY A 449 -19.13 -21.91 -4.74
N GLY A 450 -18.83 -21.24 -3.63
CA GLY A 450 -17.49 -21.06 -3.08
C GLY A 450 -17.10 -22.25 -2.21
N MET A 451 -16.00 -22.92 -2.55
CA MET A 451 -15.43 -24.03 -1.81
C MET A 451 -14.26 -23.57 -0.92
N ALA A 452 -14.21 -24.12 0.29
CA ALA A 452 -13.17 -23.85 1.29
C ALA A 452 -12.94 -25.07 2.19
N GLY A 453 -12.05 -24.90 3.18
CA GLY A 453 -11.58 -26.00 4.02
C GLY A 453 -10.37 -26.72 3.39
N PRO A 454 -10.06 -27.96 3.82
CA PRO A 454 -8.86 -28.66 3.39
C PRO A 454 -8.61 -28.75 1.87
N PRO A 455 -9.62 -28.91 0.99
CA PRO A 455 -9.37 -28.94 -0.46
C PRO A 455 -8.78 -27.63 -1.02
N LEU A 456 -9.04 -26.50 -0.37
CA LEU A 456 -8.49 -25.19 -0.77
C LEU A 456 -7.05 -24.98 -0.27
N HIS A 457 -6.60 -25.74 0.74
CA HIS A 457 -5.37 -25.45 1.47
C HIS A 457 -4.12 -25.38 0.58
N PRO A 458 -3.86 -26.32 -0.36
CA PRO A 458 -2.67 -26.23 -1.23
C PRO A 458 -2.66 -24.96 -2.10
N LEU A 459 -3.82 -24.57 -2.64
CA LEU A 459 -3.95 -23.35 -3.42
C LEU A 459 -3.73 -22.10 -2.55
N ALA A 460 -4.27 -22.11 -1.33
CA ALA A 460 -4.10 -21.02 -0.38
C ALA A 460 -2.63 -20.84 0.05
N LEU A 461 -1.90 -21.94 0.29
CA LEU A 461 -0.46 -21.90 0.55
C LEU A 461 0.32 -21.27 -0.62
N GLY A 462 -0.02 -21.66 -1.86
CA GLY A 462 0.60 -21.08 -3.06
C GLY A 462 0.31 -19.58 -3.21
N ASN A 463 -0.91 -19.14 -2.85
CA ASN A 463 -1.28 -17.73 -2.85
C ASN A 463 -0.45 -16.94 -1.83
N VAL A 464 -0.40 -17.40 -0.57
CA VAL A 464 0.36 -16.74 0.50
C VAL A 464 1.86 -16.69 0.15
N ALA A 465 2.44 -17.80 -0.30
CA ALA A 465 3.85 -17.87 -0.71
C ALA A 465 4.17 -16.89 -1.85
N THR A 466 3.30 -16.85 -2.86
CA THR A 466 3.51 -15.99 -4.04
C THR A 466 3.35 -14.53 -3.70
N ILE A 467 2.31 -14.16 -2.94
CA ILE A 467 2.11 -12.77 -2.49
C ILE A 467 3.28 -12.34 -1.61
N ARG A 468 3.72 -13.17 -0.65
CA ARG A 468 4.88 -12.83 0.19
C ARG A 468 6.12 -12.57 -0.64
N ARG A 469 6.46 -13.47 -1.56
CA ARG A 469 7.61 -13.32 -2.47
C ARG A 469 7.53 -12.01 -3.26
N LEU A 470 6.38 -11.70 -3.85
CA LEU A 470 6.21 -10.49 -4.66
C LEU A 470 6.26 -9.20 -3.82
N LEU A 471 5.77 -9.22 -2.56
CA LEU A 471 5.94 -8.10 -1.61
C LEU A 471 7.43 -7.89 -1.27
N ASP A 472 8.16 -8.99 -1.10
CA ASP A 472 9.59 -8.96 -0.78
C ASP A 472 10.46 -8.53 -1.99
N GLU A 473 10.06 -8.87 -3.22
CA GLU A 473 10.71 -8.40 -4.45
C GLU A 473 10.62 -6.87 -4.63
N SER A 474 9.61 -6.24 -4.05
CA SER A 474 9.45 -4.78 -4.04
C SER A 474 9.57 -4.26 -2.61
N LYS A 475 10.56 -4.79 -1.88
CA LYS A 475 10.72 -4.62 -0.43
C LYS A 475 10.44 -3.21 -0.01
N GLU A 476 11.18 -2.21 -0.49
CA GLU A 476 11.08 -0.80 -0.09
C GLU A 476 9.65 -0.22 -0.14
N SER A 477 8.84 -0.65 -1.12
CA SER A 477 7.50 -0.09 -1.35
C SER A 477 6.38 -0.91 -0.72
N THR A 478 6.51 -2.24 -0.66
CA THR A 478 5.39 -3.12 -0.26
C THR A 478 5.76 -4.19 0.75
N GLY A 479 7.03 -4.41 1.07
CA GLY A 479 7.40 -5.52 1.94
C GLY A 479 6.93 -5.37 3.40
N HIS A 480 6.54 -4.16 3.82
CA HIS A 480 5.96 -3.90 5.15
C HIS A 480 4.54 -4.47 5.31
N VAL A 481 3.84 -4.74 4.20
CA VAL A 481 2.48 -5.27 4.19
C VAL A 481 2.47 -6.67 4.82
N GLN A 482 1.66 -6.84 5.86
CA GLN A 482 1.52 -8.12 6.57
C GLN A 482 0.52 -9.04 5.86
N ILE A 483 0.69 -10.37 5.97
CA ILE A 483 -0.26 -11.32 5.37
C ILE A 483 -1.04 -12.05 6.46
N ILE A 484 -2.37 -12.00 6.38
CA ILE A 484 -3.27 -12.91 7.10
C ILE A 484 -3.55 -14.11 6.18
N GLY A 485 -2.89 -15.24 6.44
CA GLY A 485 -3.01 -16.46 5.64
C GLY A 485 -4.26 -17.27 6.03
N VAL A 486 -5.15 -17.53 5.08
CA VAL A 486 -6.46 -18.17 5.27
C VAL A 486 -6.69 -19.22 4.21
N GLY A 487 -7.18 -20.39 4.63
CA GLY A 487 -7.67 -21.43 3.73
C GLY A 487 -7.34 -22.80 4.27
N GLY A 488 -8.33 -23.58 4.68
CA GLY A 488 -8.17 -24.98 5.11
C GLY A 488 -7.36 -25.23 6.39
N VAL A 489 -7.17 -24.22 7.25
CA VAL A 489 -6.53 -24.39 8.56
C VAL A 489 -7.54 -24.87 9.60
N GLN A 490 -7.21 -25.97 10.29
CA GLN A 490 -8.08 -26.61 11.29
C GLN A 490 -7.35 -27.26 12.47
N ASP A 491 -6.03 -27.16 12.47
CA ASP A 491 -5.10 -27.81 13.38
C ASP A 491 -3.75 -27.06 13.38
N ALA A 492 -2.85 -27.45 14.27
CA ALA A 492 -1.52 -26.86 14.39
C ALA A 492 -0.69 -27.02 13.11
N ASP A 493 -0.77 -28.16 12.42
CA ASP A 493 0.00 -28.37 11.20
C ASP A 493 -0.45 -27.41 10.07
N GLY A 494 -1.75 -27.16 9.94
CA GLY A 494 -2.28 -26.16 9.01
C GLY A 494 -1.83 -24.74 9.35
N TYR A 495 -1.77 -24.43 10.65
CA TYR A 495 -1.20 -23.17 11.13
C TYR A 495 0.29 -23.05 10.76
N GLU A 496 1.10 -24.06 11.08
CA GLU A 496 2.54 -24.07 10.80
C GLU A 496 2.84 -24.00 9.29
N ARG A 497 2.06 -24.71 8.46
CA ARG A 497 2.18 -24.60 7.01
C ARG A 497 1.94 -23.16 6.53
N MET A 498 0.88 -22.50 7.01
CA MET A 498 0.60 -21.09 6.65
C MET A 498 1.71 -20.15 7.11
N LYS A 499 2.22 -20.32 8.34
CA LYS A 499 3.37 -19.54 8.84
C LYS A 499 4.61 -19.76 7.98
N SER A 500 4.91 -21.01 7.60
CA SER A 500 6.10 -21.36 6.82
C SER A 500 6.13 -20.74 5.42
N VAL A 501 4.97 -20.42 4.84
CA VAL A 501 4.86 -19.78 3.53
C VAL A 501 4.76 -18.25 3.59
N GLY A 502 4.92 -17.65 4.76
CA GLY A 502 5.01 -16.19 4.90
C GLY A 502 3.80 -15.49 5.52
N ALA A 503 2.84 -16.23 6.08
CA ALA A 503 1.75 -15.62 6.83
C ALA A 503 2.28 -14.97 8.13
N SER A 504 1.95 -13.70 8.34
CA SER A 504 2.20 -12.99 9.61
C SER A 504 1.20 -13.45 10.68
N VAL A 505 -0.05 -13.62 10.29
CA VAL A 505 -1.18 -14.09 11.12
C VAL A 505 -1.92 -15.19 10.35
N VAL A 506 -2.52 -16.16 11.03
CA VAL A 506 -3.27 -17.24 10.40
C VAL A 506 -4.76 -17.11 10.70
N GLY A 507 -5.60 -17.16 9.66
CA GLY A 507 -7.05 -17.09 9.77
C GLY A 507 -7.75 -18.44 9.64
N VAL A 508 -8.77 -18.66 10.48
CA VAL A 508 -9.61 -19.86 10.51
C VAL A 508 -11.04 -19.52 10.08
N GLY A 509 -11.51 -20.15 9.00
CA GLY A 509 -12.87 -19.99 8.47
C GLY A 509 -13.71 -21.26 8.66
N THR A 510 -13.60 -22.20 7.72
CA THR A 510 -14.33 -23.48 7.77
C THR A 510 -14.06 -24.28 9.04
N GLY A 511 -12.84 -24.20 9.61
CA GLY A 511 -12.54 -24.85 10.89
C GLY A 511 -13.41 -24.35 12.05
N LEU A 512 -13.73 -23.05 12.08
CA LEU A 512 -14.67 -22.48 13.06
C LEU A 512 -16.09 -23.00 12.83
N LEU A 513 -16.53 -23.08 11.58
CA LEU A 513 -17.88 -23.62 11.27
C LEU A 513 -18.01 -25.10 11.64
N ALA A 514 -16.98 -25.91 11.39
CA ALA A 514 -17.02 -27.35 11.61
C ALA A 514 -16.77 -27.77 13.07
N LYS A 515 -15.93 -27.02 13.80
CA LYS A 515 -15.46 -27.40 15.15
C LYS A 515 -15.86 -26.41 16.25
N GLY A 516 -16.53 -25.32 15.90
CA GLY A 516 -16.83 -24.22 16.83
C GLY A 516 -15.59 -23.47 17.30
N VAL A 517 -15.76 -22.58 18.28
CA VAL A 517 -14.67 -21.76 18.83
C VAL A 517 -13.55 -22.58 19.49
N GLY A 518 -13.83 -23.82 19.87
CA GLY A 518 -12.84 -24.75 20.45
C GLY A 518 -11.65 -25.04 19.53
N VAL A 519 -11.79 -24.85 18.21
CA VAL A 519 -10.68 -25.03 17.24
C VAL A 519 -9.47 -24.16 17.58
N PHE A 520 -9.68 -22.95 18.08
CA PHE A 520 -8.59 -22.03 18.43
C PHE A 520 -7.77 -22.57 19.60
N GLY A 521 -8.45 -23.12 20.62
CA GLY A 521 -7.79 -23.74 21.77
C GLY A 521 -7.04 -25.02 21.40
N ALA A 522 -7.63 -25.86 20.55
CA ALA A 522 -6.99 -27.08 20.07
C ALA A 522 -5.70 -26.81 19.28
N ILE A 523 -5.68 -25.75 18.46
CA ILE A 523 -4.48 -25.29 17.76
C ILE A 523 -3.43 -24.82 18.76
N GLU A 524 -3.79 -23.94 19.71
CA GLU A 524 -2.86 -23.42 20.72
C GLU A 524 -2.25 -24.52 21.59
N GLU A 525 -3.07 -25.47 22.06
CA GLU A 525 -2.65 -26.58 22.90
C GLU A 525 -1.63 -27.48 22.17
N SER A 526 -1.91 -27.80 20.90
CA SER A 526 -1.02 -28.59 20.04
C SER A 526 0.32 -27.89 19.80
N LEU A 527 0.31 -26.55 19.66
CA LEU A 527 1.52 -25.73 19.58
C LEU A 527 2.23 -25.57 20.93
N LYS A 528 1.63 -26.02 22.04
CA LYS A 528 2.14 -25.87 23.42
C LYS A 528 2.43 -24.40 23.76
N GLY A 529 1.61 -23.48 23.24
CA GLY A 529 1.81 -22.03 23.38
C GLY A 529 3.03 -21.47 22.63
N LYS A 530 3.72 -22.27 21.81
CA LYS A 530 4.85 -21.81 20.98
C LYS A 530 4.34 -21.15 19.71
N TRP A 531 3.84 -19.94 19.86
CA TRP A 531 3.48 -19.11 18.73
C TRP A 531 4.73 -18.73 17.96
N GLN A 532 4.83 -19.15 16.70
CA GLN A 532 5.83 -18.60 15.79
C GLN A 532 5.54 -17.11 15.63
N SER A 533 6.41 -16.26 16.19
CA SER A 533 6.36 -14.83 15.91
C SER A 533 6.47 -14.64 14.40
N ALA A 534 5.83 -13.59 13.87
CA ALA A 534 6.24 -13.10 12.55
C ALA A 534 7.76 -12.89 12.64
N ALA A 535 8.53 -13.34 11.64
CA ALA A 535 9.92 -12.97 11.55
C ALA A 535 9.97 -11.44 11.73
N GLU A 536 10.59 -10.97 12.81
CA GLU A 536 10.82 -9.55 13.04
C GLU A 536 11.76 -9.09 11.94
N GLN A 537 11.20 -8.80 10.77
CA GLN A 537 11.91 -8.05 9.76
C GLN A 537 11.96 -6.64 10.32
N ASN A 538 13.03 -6.34 11.04
CA ASN A 538 13.43 -4.98 11.38
C ASN A 538 13.40 -4.18 10.08
N TRP A 539 12.35 -3.39 9.96
CA TRP A 539 12.04 -2.59 8.81
C TRP A 539 12.53 -1.20 9.15
N SER A 540 13.83 -0.99 8.97
CA SER A 540 14.42 0.34 8.90
C SER A 540 14.36 0.78 7.45
N VAL A 541 13.87 1.99 7.19
CA VAL A 541 14.19 2.69 5.94
C VAL A 541 15.70 2.92 6.02
N VAL A 542 16.48 2.07 5.33
CA VAL A 542 17.91 2.29 5.23
C VAL A 542 18.08 3.45 4.26
N LEU A 543 18.35 4.63 4.81
CA LEU A 543 18.84 5.76 4.06
C LEU A 543 20.32 5.49 3.82
N ASP A 544 20.64 4.79 2.74
CA ASP A 544 22.01 4.79 2.23
C ASP A 544 22.23 6.17 1.59
N TYR A 545 22.90 7.04 2.35
CA TYR A 545 23.37 8.36 1.92
C TYR A 545 24.66 8.24 1.11
#